data_AF-A0A0K8SWL8-F1
#
_entry.id   AF-A0A0K8SWL8-F1
#
_cell.length_a   1.000
_cell.length_b   1.000
_cell.length_c   1.000
_cell.angle_alpha   90.00
_cell.angle_beta   90.00
_cell.angle_gamma   90.00
#
_symmetry.space_group_name_H-M   'P 1'
#
loop_
_entity.id
_entity.type
_entity.pdbx_description
1 polymer ?
#
loop_
_entity_poly.entity_id
_entity_poly.type
_entity_poly.pdbx_seq_one_letter_code
_entity_poly.pdbx_strand_id
1 'polypeptide(L)'
;THRQALEFVCGTLCCVLRNEYVNDYCRSQGLGPKLSTCLNNYKGDPLIEKQIETLIKIHRREIQPESFIACINTYSDEDMEDPEDLDPEIDELDPVTGSPNGNELLRQQYCLVFNVPRIGRSPARLHTIPASPVAMLPSWAQYS
;
A
#
# COMPACT_ATOMS: atom_id res chain seq x y z
N THR A 1 -9.37 13.19 17.25
CA THR A 1 -7.91 13.44 17.12
C THR A 1 -7.09 12.42 17.90
N HIS A 2 -7.28 12.25 19.22
CA HIS A 2 -6.48 11.27 20.00
C HIS A 2 -6.68 9.80 19.56
N ARG A 3 -7.93 9.42 19.24
CA ARG A 3 -8.26 8.07 18.76
C ARG A 3 -7.62 7.73 17.41
N GLN A 4 -7.72 8.63 16.43
CA GLN A 4 -7.09 8.47 15.12
C GLN A 4 -5.55 8.37 15.23
N ALA A 5 -4.95 9.14 16.14
CA ALA A 5 -3.52 9.04 16.40
C ALA A 5 -3.14 7.66 16.98
N LEU A 6 -3.98 7.11 17.87
CA LEU A 6 -3.76 5.78 18.43
C LEU A 6 -3.90 4.68 17.37
N GLU A 7 -4.93 4.74 16.52
CA GLU A 7 -5.13 3.81 15.41
C GLU A 7 -3.95 3.85 14.43
N PHE A 8 -3.47 5.04 14.09
CA PHE A 8 -2.28 5.22 13.25
C PHE A 8 -1.01 4.63 13.88
N VAL A 9 -0.79 4.88 15.18
CA VAL A 9 0.35 4.32 15.92
C VAL A 9 0.26 2.79 15.96
N CYS A 10 -0.94 2.24 16.20
CA CYS A 10 -1.15 0.81 16.22
C CYS A 10 -0.85 0.17 14.86
N GLY A 11 -1.39 0.73 13.77
CA GLY A 11 -1.11 0.25 12.41
C GLY A 11 0.38 0.33 12.06
N THR A 12 1.04 1.44 12.42
CA THR A 12 2.48 1.62 12.17
C THR A 12 3.31 0.59 12.94
N LEU A 13 3.03 0.39 14.23
CA LEU A 13 3.73 -0.59 15.06
C LEU A 13 3.51 -2.01 14.53
N CYS A 14 2.31 -2.34 14.08
CA CYS A 14 2.03 -3.64 13.48
C CYS A 14 2.94 -3.93 12.28
N CYS A 15 3.17 -2.95 11.40
CA CYS A 15 4.08 -3.08 10.27
C CYS A 15 5.54 -3.22 10.71
N VAL A 16 5.98 -2.40 11.66
CA VAL A 16 7.37 -2.35 12.12
C VAL A 16 7.77 -3.62 12.87
N LEU A 17 6.89 -4.15 13.72
CA LEU A 17 7.16 -5.34 14.53
C LEU A 17 7.26 -6.63 13.71
N ARG A 18 6.93 -6.60 12.41
CA ARG A 18 7.19 -7.72 11.49
C ARG A 18 8.67 -8.02 11.33
N ASN A 19 9.51 -6.98 11.41
CA ASN A 19 10.96 -7.16 11.36
C ASN A 19 11.45 -7.75 12.70
N GLU A 20 12.22 -8.84 12.65
CA GLU A 20 12.73 -9.54 13.83
C GLU A 20 13.67 -8.67 14.68
N TYR A 21 14.66 -8.04 14.06
CA TYR A 21 15.61 -7.16 14.76
C TYR A 21 14.91 -6.00 15.46
N VAL A 22 13.91 -5.39 14.80
CA VAL A 22 13.16 -4.30 15.40
C VAL A 22 12.28 -4.80 16.54
N ASN A 23 11.64 -5.96 16.39
CA ASN A 23 10.81 -6.54 17.44
C ASN A 23 11.61 -6.90 18.69
N ASP A 24 12.81 -7.45 18.51
CA ASP A 24 13.74 -7.76 19.60
C ASP A 24 14.23 -6.49 20.30
N TYR A 25 14.56 -5.45 19.53
CA TYR A 25 14.87 -4.14 20.08
C TYR A 25 13.70 -3.61 20.90
N CYS A 26 12.47 -3.61 20.37
CA CYS A 26 11.28 -3.18 21.10
C CYS A 26 11.04 -3.99 22.38
N ARG A 27 11.37 -5.29 22.39
CA ARG A 27 11.31 -6.14 23.59
C ARG A 27 12.30 -5.65 24.65
N SER A 28 13.54 -5.35 24.25
CA SER A 28 14.56 -4.77 25.14
C SER A 28 14.14 -3.41 25.73
N GLN A 29 13.34 -2.64 25.00
CA GLN A 29 12.82 -1.33 25.41
C GLN A 29 11.51 -1.41 26.21
N GLY A 30 11.06 -2.62 26.56
CA GLY A 30 9.88 -2.86 27.37
C GLY A 30 8.56 -2.54 26.66
N LEU A 31 8.46 -2.79 25.35
CA LEU A 31 7.21 -2.58 24.61
C LEU A 31 6.06 -3.46 25.14
N GLY A 32 6.33 -4.72 25.49
CA GLY A 32 5.32 -5.66 25.99
C GLY A 32 4.51 -5.11 27.18
N PRO A 33 5.16 -4.74 28.31
CA PRO A 33 4.46 -4.12 29.44
C PRO A 33 3.68 -2.85 29.07
N LYS A 34 4.23 -1.99 28.20
CA LYS A 34 3.56 -0.77 27.74
C LYS A 34 2.28 -1.08 26.96
N LEU A 35 2.31 -2.10 26.09
CA LEU A 35 1.11 -2.57 25.38
C LEU A 35 0.07 -3.12 26.35
N SER A 36 0.48 -3.89 27.37
CA SER A 36 -0.44 -4.39 28.40
C SER A 36 -1.07 -3.27 29.24
N THR A 37 -0.30 -2.24 29.61
CA THR A 37 -0.84 -1.04 30.27
C THR A 37 -1.81 -0.29 29.35
N CYS A 38 -1.46 -0.15 28.06
CA CYS A 38 -2.33 0.48 27.07
C CYS A 38 -3.66 -0.27 26.95
N LEU A 39 -3.62 -1.60 26.84
CA LEU A 39 -4.82 -2.44 26.77
C LEU A 39 -5.76 -2.21 27.96
N ASN A 40 -5.21 -2.15 29.18
CA ASN A 40 -6.00 -1.88 30.37
C ASN A 40 -6.62 -0.47 30.39
N ASN A 41 -5.91 0.53 29.85
CA ASN A 41 -6.40 1.91 29.79
C ASN A 41 -7.53 2.12 28.78
N TYR A 42 -7.58 1.29 27.74
CA TYR A 42 -8.61 1.35 26.69
C TYR A 42 -9.62 0.21 26.77
N LYS A 43 -9.65 -0.50 27.90
CA LYS A 43 -10.61 -1.58 28.14
C LYS A 43 -12.04 -1.06 27.97
N GLY A 44 -12.79 -1.66 27.04
CA GLY A 44 -14.15 -1.24 26.71
C GLY A 44 -14.29 -0.44 25.40
N ASP A 45 -13.20 -0.06 24.72
CA ASP A 45 -13.25 0.35 23.32
C ASP A 45 -12.88 -0.86 22.43
N PRO A 46 -13.87 -1.57 21.86
CA PRO A 46 -13.63 -2.87 21.21
C PRO A 46 -12.69 -2.77 20.00
N LEU A 47 -12.69 -1.63 19.31
CA LEU A 47 -11.82 -1.43 18.14
C LEU A 47 -10.36 -1.30 18.58
N ILE A 48 -10.10 -0.42 19.54
CA ILE A 48 -8.75 -0.14 20.05
C ILE A 48 -8.21 -1.34 20.84
N GLU A 49 -9.06 -1.99 21.62
CA GLU A 49 -8.72 -3.20 22.37
C GLU A 49 -8.22 -4.30 21.42
N LYS A 50 -8.96 -4.58 20.33
CA LYS A 50 -8.56 -5.54 19.29
C LYS A 50 -7.23 -5.17 18.61
N GLN A 51 -7.00 -3.88 18.33
CA GLN A 51 -5.74 -3.42 17.74
C GLN A 51 -4.55 -3.67 18.68
N ILE A 52 -4.69 -3.35 19.96
CA ILE A 52 -3.62 -3.54 20.95
C ILE A 52 -3.37 -5.03 21.22
N GLU A 53 -4.41 -5.86 21.30
CA GLU A 53 -4.27 -7.31 21.41
C GLU A 53 -3.50 -7.90 20.22
N THR A 54 -3.83 -7.44 19.02
CA THR A 54 -3.15 -7.87 17.79
C THR A 54 -1.67 -7.51 17.82
N LEU A 55 -1.31 -6.30 18.27
CA LEU A 55 0.08 -5.90 18.48
C LEU A 55 0.81 -6.81 19.48
N ILE A 56 0.15 -7.18 20.57
CA ILE A 56 0.74 -8.09 21.57
C ILE A 56 1.03 -9.45 20.94
N LYS A 57 0.08 -10.00 20.17
CA LYS A 57 0.23 -11.28 19.47
C LYS A 57 1.38 -11.24 18.45
N ILE A 58 1.51 -10.17 17.68
CA ILE A 58 2.63 -9.98 16.74
C ILE A 58 3.97 -9.88 17.48
N HIS A 59 4.01 -9.09 18.56
CA HIS A 59 5.22 -8.88 19.36
C HIS A 59 5.74 -10.20 19.97
N ARG A 60 4.81 -11.06 20.38
CA ARG A 60 5.07 -12.40 20.93
C ARG A 60 5.30 -13.49 19.88
N ARG A 61 5.16 -13.17 18.59
CA ARG A 61 5.25 -14.15 17.48
C ARG A 61 4.17 -15.24 17.54
N GLU A 62 3.03 -14.94 18.16
CA GLU A 62 1.84 -15.80 18.12
C GLU A 62 1.16 -15.72 16.74
N ILE A 63 1.32 -14.59 16.04
CA ILE A 63 0.92 -14.40 14.64
C ILE A 63 2.19 -14.29 13.80
N GLN A 64 2.26 -15.08 12.72
CA GLN A 64 3.36 -14.97 11.77
C GLN A 64 3.32 -13.62 11.03
N PRO A 65 4.45 -12.92 10.89
CA PRO A 65 4.52 -11.63 10.20
C PRO A 65 3.92 -11.64 8.79
N GLU A 66 3.96 -12.77 8.10
CA GLU A 66 3.48 -12.97 6.73
C GLU A 66 1.95 -13.10 6.67
N SER A 67 1.34 -13.68 7.69
CA SER A 67 -0.12 -13.88 7.79
C SER A 67 -0.88 -12.61 8.19
N PHE A 68 -0.17 -11.56 8.59
CA PHE A 68 -0.76 -10.34 9.15
C PHE A 68 -1.52 -9.48 8.12
N ILE A 69 -1.17 -9.54 6.83
CA ILE A 69 -1.91 -8.82 5.77
C ILE A 69 -3.38 -9.28 5.73
N ALA A 70 -3.64 -10.56 6.00
CA ALA A 70 -5.00 -11.09 6.11
C ALA A 70 -5.76 -10.55 7.34
N CYS A 71 -5.08 -10.27 8.46
CA CYS A 71 -5.73 -9.75 9.67
C CYS A 71 -6.04 -8.25 9.62
N ILE A 72 -5.24 -7.41 8.93
CA ILE A 72 -5.56 -5.97 8.78
C ILE A 72 -6.81 -5.78 7.92
N ASN A 73 -7.01 -6.64 6.92
CA ASN A 73 -8.19 -6.60 6.07
C ASN A 73 -9.48 -7.09 6.76
N THR A 74 -9.39 -7.66 7.98
CA THR A 74 -10.59 -8.03 8.76
C THR A 74 -11.27 -6.84 9.47
N TYR A 75 -10.84 -5.59 9.20
CA TYR A 75 -11.69 -4.43 9.47
C TYR A 75 -12.73 -4.35 8.36
N SER A 76 -13.79 -5.12 8.58
CA SER A 76 -14.99 -5.32 7.75
C SER A 76 -14.89 -6.40 6.66
N ASP A 77 -14.86 -7.67 7.07
CA ASP A 77 -15.37 -8.76 6.21
C ASP A 77 -16.91 -8.71 6.08
N GLU A 78 -17.61 -7.87 6.85
CA GLU A 78 -19.07 -7.71 6.75
C GLU A 78 -19.50 -6.66 5.70
N ASP A 79 -18.57 -5.86 5.16
CA ASP A 79 -18.83 -4.91 4.06
C ASP A 79 -18.03 -5.24 2.78
N MET A 80 -17.32 -6.36 2.74
CA MET A 80 -16.72 -6.85 1.48
C MET A 80 -17.84 -7.56 0.71
N GLU A 81 -18.51 -6.82 -0.17
CA GLU A 81 -19.38 -7.40 -1.21
C GLU A 81 -18.61 -8.52 -1.92
N ASP A 82 -19.30 -9.65 -2.16
CA ASP A 82 -18.72 -10.77 -2.89
C ASP A 82 -18.16 -10.23 -4.22
N PRO A 83 -16.89 -10.50 -4.58
CA PRO A 83 -16.35 -10.07 -5.86
C PRO A 83 -17.16 -10.56 -7.06
N GLU A 84 -18.03 -11.56 -6.90
CA GLU A 84 -18.98 -12.01 -7.91
C GLU A 84 -20.26 -11.14 -7.99
N ASP A 85 -20.58 -10.37 -6.94
CA ASP A 85 -21.73 -9.47 -6.85
C ASP A 85 -21.40 -8.00 -7.17
N LEU A 86 -20.12 -7.67 -7.37
CA LEU A 86 -19.70 -6.33 -7.78
C LEU A 86 -20.11 -6.08 -9.24
N ASP A 87 -20.99 -5.10 -9.44
CA ASP A 87 -21.24 -4.55 -10.77
C ASP A 87 -19.90 -4.09 -11.38
N PRO A 88 -19.62 -4.38 -12.66
CA PRO A 88 -18.40 -3.91 -13.31
C PRO A 88 -18.35 -2.38 -13.26
N GLU A 89 -17.27 -1.83 -12.71
CA GLU A 89 -17.03 -0.38 -12.57
C GLU A 89 -17.09 0.38 -13.91
N ILE A 90 -16.93 -0.34 -15.03
CA ILE A 90 -16.95 0.19 -16.40
C ILE A 90 -18.14 -0.46 -17.12
N ASP A 91 -19.15 0.34 -17.47
CA ASP A 91 -20.26 -0.10 -18.31
C ASP A 91 -19.96 0.07 -19.81
N GLU A 92 -20.78 -0.50 -20.69
CA GLU A 92 -20.61 -0.41 -22.15
C GLU A 92 -20.73 1.02 -22.71
N LEU A 93 -21.18 1.97 -21.89
CA LEU A 93 -21.35 3.38 -22.24
C LEU A 93 -20.23 4.26 -21.66
N ASP A 94 -19.33 3.69 -20.87
CA ASP A 94 -18.25 4.41 -20.24
C ASP A 94 -17.31 4.95 -21.32
N PRO A 95 -16.98 6.26 -21.32
CA PRO A 95 -16.10 6.88 -22.32
C PRO A 95 -14.67 6.29 -22.35
N VAL A 96 -14.29 5.49 -21.35
CA VAL A 96 -13.02 4.75 -21.31
C VAL A 96 -13.10 3.44 -22.10
N THR A 97 -14.30 2.93 -22.43
CA THR A 97 -14.46 1.81 -23.36
C THR A 97 -13.94 2.20 -24.75
N GLY A 98 -12.88 1.52 -25.20
CA GLY A 98 -12.18 1.84 -26.44
C GLY A 98 -10.95 2.75 -26.28
N SER A 99 -10.60 3.17 -25.05
CA SER A 99 -9.31 3.79 -24.77
C SER A 99 -8.17 2.76 -24.84
N PRO A 100 -6.97 3.14 -25.31
CA PRO A 100 -5.81 2.24 -25.29
C PRO A 100 -5.51 1.79 -23.86
N ASN A 101 -5.21 0.51 -23.67
CA ASN A 101 -4.83 0.00 -22.35
C ASN A 101 -3.54 0.67 -21.86
N GLY A 102 -3.27 0.60 -20.55
CA GLY A 102 -2.11 1.25 -19.93
C GLY A 102 -0.78 0.91 -20.61
N ASN A 103 -0.60 -0.32 -21.09
CA ASN A 103 0.62 -0.72 -21.81
C ASN A 103 0.74 -0.06 -23.18
N GLU A 104 -0.39 0.18 -23.85
CA GLU A 104 -0.47 0.83 -25.15
C GLU A 104 -0.25 2.34 -25.04
N LEU A 105 -0.78 2.98 -23.98
CA LEU A 105 -0.46 4.37 -23.62
C LEU A 105 1.04 4.54 -23.30
N LEU A 106 1.59 3.64 -22.49
CA LEU A 106 3.02 3.65 -22.17
C LEU A 106 3.86 3.43 -23.44
N ARG A 107 3.47 2.55 -24.34
CA ARG A 107 4.14 2.40 -25.64
C ARG A 107 4.06 3.66 -26.47
N GLN A 108 2.90 4.29 -26.62
CA GLN A 108 2.77 5.53 -27.39
C GLN A 108 3.64 6.66 -26.82
N GLN A 109 3.69 6.80 -25.49
CA GLN A 109 4.44 7.86 -24.82
C GLN A 109 5.95 7.60 -24.75
N TYR A 110 6.37 6.34 -24.55
CA TYR A 110 7.77 5.99 -24.28
C TYR A 110 8.49 5.28 -25.44
N CYS A 111 7.80 4.72 -26.44
CA CYS A 111 8.45 4.25 -27.66
C CYS A 111 9.08 5.39 -28.48
N LEU A 112 8.70 6.65 -28.23
CA LEU A 112 9.37 7.83 -28.79
C LEU A 112 10.71 8.18 -28.13
N VAL A 113 11.06 7.58 -26.98
CA VAL A 113 12.26 7.94 -26.21
C VAL A 113 13.40 6.93 -26.39
N PHE A 114 13.11 5.65 -26.69
CA PHE A 114 14.14 4.61 -26.82
C PHE A 114 13.92 3.72 -28.04
N ASN A 115 14.47 4.11 -29.18
CA ASN A 115 14.43 3.30 -30.41
C ASN A 115 15.38 2.08 -30.41
N VAL A 116 16.12 1.81 -29.32
CA VAL A 116 16.99 0.62 -29.24
C VAL A 116 17.13 0.14 -27.79
N PRO A 117 16.89 -1.14 -27.46
CA PRO A 117 17.28 -1.70 -26.18
C PRO A 117 18.81 -1.83 -26.14
N ARG A 118 19.52 -0.88 -25.53
CA ARG A 118 20.96 -1.03 -25.25
C ARG A 118 21.15 -1.73 -23.91
N ILE A 119 21.21 -3.05 -23.93
CA ILE A 119 21.76 -3.84 -22.82
C ILE A 119 23.28 -3.69 -22.89
N GLY A 120 23.84 -2.80 -22.06
CA GLY A 120 25.28 -2.57 -22.00
C GLY A 120 25.70 -1.99 -20.65
N ARG A 121 26.33 -2.81 -19.82
CA ARG A 121 27.03 -2.40 -18.60
C ARG A 121 28.18 -1.45 -18.97
N SER A 122 28.08 -0.16 -18.67
CA SER A 122 29.25 0.71 -18.46
C SER A 122 28.90 1.99 -17.71
N PRO A 123 29.70 2.42 -16.72
CA PRO A 123 29.42 3.58 -15.88
C PRO A 123 30.14 4.81 -16.43
N ALA A 124 29.48 5.64 -17.22
CA ALA A 124 29.88 7.04 -17.40
C ALA A 124 28.85 7.79 -18.24
N ARG A 125 28.50 8.99 -17.74
CA ARG A 125 27.72 10.05 -18.40
C ARG A 125 26.21 9.84 -18.35
N LEU A 126 25.62 10.41 -17.30
CA LEU A 126 24.26 10.93 -17.32
C LEU A 126 24.14 11.85 -18.53
N HIS A 127 23.62 11.31 -19.64
CA HIS A 127 23.17 12.13 -20.74
C HIS A 127 21.98 12.94 -20.21
N THR A 128 22.16 14.25 -20.13
CA THR A 128 21.08 15.21 -19.94
C THR A 128 19.93 14.87 -20.88
N ILE A 129 18.81 14.48 -20.27
CA ILE A 129 17.52 14.27 -20.94
C ILE A 129 17.23 15.58 -21.70
N PRO A 130 17.01 15.56 -23.03
CA PRO A 130 16.53 16.73 -23.72
C PRO A 130 15.22 17.15 -23.08
N ALA A 131 15.08 18.43 -22.74
CA ALA A 131 13.81 18.99 -22.31
C ALA A 131 12.72 18.54 -23.29
N SER A 132 11.67 17.95 -22.72
CA SER A 132 10.42 17.52 -23.35
C SER A 132 10.29 17.95 -24.81
N PRO A 133 10.24 17.04 -25.80
CA PRO A 133 9.73 17.44 -27.10
C PRO A 133 8.32 17.99 -26.83
N VAL A 134 8.01 19.14 -27.43
CA VAL A 134 6.66 19.72 -27.45
C VAL A 134 5.77 18.69 -28.14
N ALA A 135 5.24 17.76 -27.36
CA ALA A 135 4.44 16.66 -27.86
C ALA A 135 3.09 17.25 -28.23
N MET A 136 2.80 17.25 -29.52
CA MET A 136 1.42 17.38 -29.96
C MET A 136 0.58 16.41 -29.15
N LEU A 137 -0.47 16.92 -28.51
CA LEU A 137 -1.37 16.09 -27.73
C LEU A 137 -1.79 14.89 -28.59
N PRO A 138 -1.70 13.66 -28.08
CA PRO A 138 -2.16 12.49 -28.81
C PRO A 138 -3.64 12.67 -29.18
N SER A 139 -4.08 12.08 -30.30
CA SER A 139 -5.39 12.36 -30.91
C SER A 139 -6.59 12.21 -29.96
N TRP A 140 -6.50 11.34 -28.96
CA TRP A 140 -7.52 11.15 -27.93
C TRP A 140 -7.62 12.33 -26.94
N ALA A 141 -6.54 13.11 -26.78
CA ALA A 141 -6.46 14.27 -25.89
C ALA A 141 -6.68 15.61 -26.62
N GLN A 142 -7.02 15.58 -27.92
CA GLN A 142 -7.24 16.78 -28.72
C GLN A 142 -8.68 17.32 -28.64
N TYR A 143 -9.61 16.56 -28.06
CA TYR A 143 -11.05 16.87 -28.03
C TYR A 143 -11.63 16.83 -26.60
N SER A 144 -10.84 17.22 -25.61
CA SER A 144 -11.31 17.46 -24.23
C SER A 144 -11.90 18.85 -24.05
#